data_AF-A0A0F9VIZ5-F1
#
_entry.id   AF-A0A0F9VIZ5-F1
#
_cell.length_a   1.000
_cell.length_b   1.000
_cell.length_c   1.000
_cell.angle_alpha   90.00
_cell.angle_beta   90.00
_cell.angle_gamma   90.00
#
_symmetry.space_group_name_H-M   'P 1'
#
loop_
_entity.id
_entity.type
_entity.pdbx_description
1 polymer ?
#
loop_
_entity_poly.entity_id
_entity_poly.type
_entity_poly.pdbx_seq_one_letter_code
_entity_poly.pdbx_strand_id
1 'polypeptide(L)' 'MGDIALVYHWGPSEMDRLGLPELMEWRTRAIKQWNQVHGAKSET' A
#
# COMPACT_ATOMS: atom_id res chain seq x y z
N MET A 1 -3.24 1.93 -20.43
CA MET A 1 -2.85 1.22 -19.20
C MET A 1 -2.74 2.28 -18.13
N GLY A 2 -3.62 2.28 -17.12
CA GLY A 2 -3.59 3.29 -16.07
C GLY A 2 -2.70 2.82 -14.95
N ASP A 3 -1.59 3.51 -14.70
CA ASP A 3 -0.79 3.30 -13.50
C ASP A 3 -1.59 3.81 -12.30
N ILE A 4 -1.97 2.89 -11.42
CA ILE A 4 -2.70 3.23 -10.21
C ILE A 4 -1.70 3.17 -9.06
N ALA A 5 -1.54 4.31 -8.37
CA ALA A 5 -0.72 4.40 -7.17
C ALA A 5 -1.62 4.26 -5.93
N LEU A 6 -1.31 3.30 -5.07
CA LEU A 6 -1.94 3.18 -3.75
C LEU A 6 -1.20 4.10 -2.77
N VAL A 7 -1.85 5.21 -2.40
CA VAL A 7 -1.32 6.17 -1.42
C VAL A 7 -2.14 6.08 -0.14
N TYR A 8 -1.53 5.63 0.94
CA TYR A 8 -2.13 5.75 2.27
C TYR A 8 -2.01 7.21 2.71
N HIS A 9 -3.15 7.85 2.97
CA HIS A 9 -3.19 9.14 3.64
C HIS A 9 -3.21 8.89 5.15
N TRP A 10 -2.13 9.28 5.82
CA TRP A 10 -2.08 9.33 7.28
C TRP A 10 -2.08 10.79 7.74
N GLY A 11 -2.66 11.04 8.91
CA GLY A 11 -2.49 12.33 9.58
C GLY A 11 -1.03 12.53 10.02
N PRO A 12 -0.54 13.77 10.11
CA PRO A 12 0.85 14.05 10.50
C PRO A 12 1.22 13.45 11.87
N SER A 13 0.28 13.38 12.81
CA SER A 13 0.48 12.75 14.12
C SER A 13 0.54 11.22 14.08
N GLU A 14 -0.03 10.58 13.07
CA GLU A 14 0.04 9.13 12.87
C GLU A 14 1.36 8.77 12.17
N MET A 15 1.80 9.60 11.23
CA MET A 15 3.09 9.47 10.57
C MET A 15 4.26 9.65 11.55
N ASP A 16 4.15 10.57 12.52
CA ASP A 16 5.17 10.80 13.55
C ASP A 16 5.24 9.64 14.58
N ARG A 17 4.12 8.93 14.80
CA ARG A 17 4.08 7.76 15.68
C ARG A 17 4.62 6.49 15.02
N LEU A 18 4.51 6.37 13.69
CA LEU A 18 4.96 5.20 12.96
C LEU A 18 6.47 5.25 12.76
N GLY A 19 7.18 4.28 13.33
CA GLY A 19 8.61 4.15 13.09
C GLY A 19 8.90 3.81 11.62
N LEU A 20 10.11 4.14 11.15
CA LEU A 20 10.62 3.70 9.84
C LEU A 20 10.39 2.19 9.54
N PRO A 21 10.61 1.24 10.48
CA PRO A 21 10.34 -0.17 10.21
C PRO A 21 8.85 -0.47 9.98
N GLU A 22 7.93 0.19 10.69
CA GLU A 22 6.49 0.04 10.48
C GLU A 22 6.06 0.59 9.11
N LEU A 23 6.62 1.73 8.68
CA LEU A 23 6.36 2.30 7.36
C LEU A 23 6.78 1.33 6.23
N MET A 24 7.91 0.65 6.40
CA MET A 24 8.37 -0.37 5.44
C MET A 24 7.46 -1.61 5.43
N GLU A 25 6.92 -2.00 6.58
CA GLU A 25 5.95 -3.09 6.66
C GLU A 25 4.62 -2.71 5.99
N TRP A 26 4.11 -1.51 6.24
CA TRP A 26 2.92 -0.98 5.59
C TRP A 26 3.08 -0.90 4.07
N ARG A 27 4.24 -0.48 3.57
CA ARG A 27 4.57 -0.52 2.13
C ARG A 27 4.49 -1.94 1.57
N THR A 28 5.00 -2.93 2.30
CA THR A 28 4.96 -4.34 1.86
C THR A 28 3.53 -4.89 1.83
N ARG A 29 2.72 -4.52 2.84
CA ARG A 29 1.29 -4.85 2.89
C ARG A 29 0.51 -4.19 1.75
N ALA A 30 0.81 -2.93 1.43
CA ALA A 30 0.26 -2.17 0.31
C ALA A 30 0.43 -2.93 -1.02
N ILE A 31 1.67 -3.36 -1.28
CA ILE A 31 2.03 -4.09 -2.50
C ILE A 31 1.33 -5.45 -2.54
N LYS A 32 1.27 -6.17 -1.41
CA LYS A 32 0.57 -7.46 -1.32
C LYS A 32 -0.92 -7.30 -1.63
N GLN A 33 -1.56 -6.29 -1.03
CA GLN A 33 -2.98 -5.99 -1.27
C GLN A 33 -3.21 -5.57 -2.73
N TRP A 34 -2.34 -4.73 -3.28
CA TRP A 34 -2.38 -4.33 -4.68
C TRP A 34 -2.34 -5.53 -5.62
N ASN A 35 -1.36 -6.41 -5.44
CA ASN A 35 -1.21 -7.62 -6.23
C ASN A 35 -2.39 -8.59 -6.07
N GLN A 36 -3.02 -8.64 -4.89
CA GLN A 36 -4.22 -9.46 -4.68
C GLN A 36 -5.43 -8.89 -5.42
N VAL A 37 -5.66 -7.57 -5.33
CA VAL A 37 -6.82 -6.91 -5.94
C VAL A 37 -6.70 -6.87 -7.46
N HIS A 38 -5.49 -6.66 -7.99
CA HIS A 38 -5.25 -6.56 -9.43
C HIS A 38 -4.87 -7.89 -10.09
N GLY A 39 -4.22 -8.81 -9.37
CA GLY A 39 -3.86 -10.14 -9.88
C GLY A 39 -5.04 -11.10 -10.02
N ALA A 40 -6.16 -10.84 -9.32
CA ALA A 40 -7.38 -11.63 -9.47
C ALA A 40 -8.22 -11.28 -10.72
N LYS A 41 -7.83 -10.25 -11.50
CA LYS A 41 -8.55 -9.77 -12.69
C LYS A 41 -7.85 -10.07 -14.02
N SER A 42 -6.94 -11.03 -14.05
CA SER A 42 -6.22 -11.43 -15.28
C SER A 42 -6.61 -12.81 -15.84
N GLU A 43 -7.67 -13.43 -15.34
CA GLU A 43 -8.21 -14.68 -15.90
C GLU A 43 -9.68 -14.50 -16.30
N THR A 44 -9.92 -13.89 -17.47
CA THR A 44 -11.14 -14.10 -18.27
C THR A 44 -10.90 -13.71 -19.72
#